data_AF-A0A534AHF2-F1
#
_entry.id   AF-A0A534AHF2-F1
#
_cell.length_a   1.000
_cell.length_b   1.000
_cell.length_c   1.000
_cell.angle_alpha   90.00
_cell.angle_beta   90.00
_cell.angle_gamma   90.00
#
_symmetry.space_group_name_H-M   'P 1'
#
loop_
_entity.id
_entity.type
_entity.pdbx_description
1 polymer ?
#
loop_
_entity_poly.entity_id
_entity_poly.type
_entity_poly.pdbx_seq_one_letter_code
_entity_poly.pdbx_strand_id
1 'polypeptide(L)' 'MTDQLRSDGSLRHLLTLEGLPRTQIERLLERSQGFVRPLGATPASSRALTGATVANLFTEPSTRTRVS' A
#
# COMPACT_ATOMS: atom_id res chain seq x y z
N MET A 1 11.25 -16.35 -9.29
CA MET A 1 11.11 -15.06 -8.60
C MET A 1 9.87 -14.38 -9.13
N THR A 2 8.92 -14.01 -8.26
CA THR A 2 7.73 -13.25 -8.66
C THR A 2 8.14 -11.84 -9.02
N ASP A 3 7.80 -11.38 -10.22
CA ASP A 3 8.12 -10.01 -10.64
C ASP A 3 7.24 -9.00 -9.89
N GLN A 4 7.87 -8.11 -9.12
CA GLN A 4 7.18 -7.09 -8.34
C GLN A 4 6.73 -5.90 -9.18
N LEU A 5 7.35 -5.69 -10.35
CA LEU A 5 7.04 -4.58 -11.24
C LEU A 5 6.30 -5.12 -12.48
N ARG A 6 5.52 -4.25 -13.12
CA ARG A 6 5.05 -4.51 -14.49
C ARG A 6 6.14 -4.12 -15.47
N SER A 7 5.95 -4.48 -16.75
CA SER A 7 6.83 -4.08 -17.85
C SER A 7 6.97 -2.56 -18.01
N ASP A 8 5.96 -1.78 -17.58
CA ASP A 8 5.99 -0.32 -17.56
C ASP A 8 6.68 0.28 -16.32
N GLY A 9 7.24 -0.56 -15.45
CA GLY A 9 7.90 -0.16 -14.21
C GLY A 9 6.95 0.21 -13.07
N SER A 10 5.63 0.09 -13.23
CA SER A 10 4.68 0.29 -12.14
C SER A 10 4.70 -0.86 -11.14
N LEU A 11 4.47 -0.56 -9.86
CA LEU A 11 4.40 -1.60 -8.82
C LEU A 11 3.17 -2.48 -9.05
N ARG A 12 3.40 -3.79 -9.19
CA ARG A 12 2.36 -4.82 -9.31
C ARG A 12 2.11 -5.50 -7.98
N HIS A 13 3.18 -5.92 -7.31
CA HIS A 13 3.15 -6.63 -6.04
C HIS A 13 4.10 -5.98 -5.04
N LEU A 14 3.75 -6.02 -3.75
CA LEU A 14 4.61 -5.61 -2.64
C LEU A 14 4.78 -6.80 -1.69
N LEU A 15 5.67 -7.72 -2.06
CA LEU A 15 5.95 -8.95 -1.29
C LEU A 15 7.18 -8.81 -0.40
N THR A 16 8.17 -8.04 -0.86
CA THR A 16 9.41 -7.72 -0.13
C THR A 16 9.91 -6.34 -0.56
N LEU A 17 10.68 -5.68 0.30
CA LEU A 17 11.39 -4.45 -0.08
C LEU A 17 12.71 -4.76 -0.81
N GLU A 18 13.24 -5.97 -0.66
CA GLU A 18 14.48 -6.39 -1.32
C GLU A 18 14.32 -6.37 -2.84
N GLY A 19 15.30 -5.77 -3.52
CA GLY A 19 15.27 -5.63 -4.97
C GLY A 19 14.29 -4.57 -5.50
N LEU A 20 13.49 -3.90 -4.66
CA LEU A 20 12.72 -2.74 -5.10
C LEU A 20 13.65 -1.53 -5.30
N PRO A 21 13.55 -0.81 -6.43
CA PRO A 21 14.30 0.41 -6.62
C PRO A 21 13.98 1.43 -5.53
N ARG A 22 15.00 2.11 -5.00
CA ARG A 22 14.85 3.18 -4.00
C ARG A 22 13.78 4.20 -4.40
N THR A 23 13.76 4.58 -5.68
CA THR A 23 12.79 5.55 -6.21
C THR A 23 11.34 5.07 -6.11
N GLN A 24 11.07 3.76 -6.15
CA GLN A 24 9.72 3.24 -5.88
C GLN A 24 9.34 3.38 -4.43
N ILE A 25 10.27 3.07 -3.52
CA ILE A 25 10.04 3.18 -2.07
C ILE A 25 9.76 4.65 -1.71
N GLU A 26 10.57 5.58 -2.21
CA GLU A 26 10.37 7.01 -1.99
C GLU A 26 9.03 7.50 -2.57
N ARG A 27 8.61 7.02 -3.74
CA ARG A 27 7.28 7.33 -4.29
C ARG A 27 6.13 6.83 -3.42
N LEU A 28 6.24 5.63 -2.84
CA LEU A 28 5.23 5.11 -1.92
C LEU A 28 5.16 5.95 -0.64
N LEU A 29 6.32 6.34 -0.09
CA LEU A 29 6.41 7.19 1.10
C LEU A 29 5.86 8.59 0.85
N GLU A 30 6.16 9.19 -0.30
CA GLU A 30 5.64 10.51 -0.67
C GLU A 30 4.11 10.46 -0.81
N ARG A 31 3.59 9.45 -1.52
CA ARG A 31 2.14 9.26 -1.69
C ARG A 31 1.44 9.02 -0.36
N SER A 32 2.07 8.32 0.59
CA SER A 32 1.46 8.02 1.89
C SER A 32 1.28 9.27 2.75
N GLN A 33 2.13 10.29 2.61
CA GLN A 33 1.97 11.56 3.32
C GLN A 33 0.60 12.21 3.06
N GLY A 34 0.04 12.05 1.85
CA GLY A 34 -1.30 12.55 1.51
C GLY A 34 -2.44 11.97 2.35
N PHE A 35 -2.22 10.86 3.05
CA PHE A 35 -3.21 10.17 3.88
C PHE A 35 -3.02 10.44 5.39
N VAL A 36 -1.93 11.09 5.81
CA VAL A 36 -1.69 11.42 7.23
C VAL A 36 -2.67 12.50 7.69
N ARG A 37 -3.31 12.30 8.84
CA ARG A 37 -4.25 13.27 9.44
C ARG A 37 -3.94 13.47 10.92
N PRO A 38 -4.13 14.69 11.47
CA PRO A 38 -4.03 14.93 12.91
C PRO A 38 -5.02 14.05 13.70
N LEU A 39 -4.70 13.80 14.96
CA LEU A 39 -5.59 13.08 15.86
C LEU A 39 -6.94 13.83 15.99
N GLY A 40 -8.05 13.12 15.82
CA GLY A 40 -9.40 13.70 15.88
C GLY A 40 -9.89 14.35 14.58
N ALA A 41 -9.05 14.47 13.56
CA ALA A 41 -9.50 14.91 12.23
C ALA A 41 -10.23 13.78 11.48
N THR A 42 -11.05 14.15 10.50
CA THR A 42 -11.71 13.18 9.62
C THR A 42 -10.67 12.32 8.90
N PRO A 43 -10.84 10.99 8.86
CA PRO A 43 -9.92 10.10 8.14
C PRO A 43 -9.78 10.48 6.67
N ALA A 44 -8.58 10.28 6.11
CA ALA A 44 -8.36 10.45 4.69
C ALA A 44 -9.24 9.47 3.90
N SER A 45 -9.96 9.97 2.90
CA SER A 45 -10.78 9.14 2.02
C SER A 45 -10.36 9.31 0.56
N SER A 46 -10.53 8.25 -0.23
CA SER A 46 -10.21 8.23 -1.65
C SER A 46 -11.21 7.34 -2.39
N ARG A 47 -11.49 7.68 -3.65
CA ARG A 47 -12.30 6.85 -4.56
C ARG A 47 -11.44 5.96 -5.47
N ALA A 48 -10.13 5.87 -5.22
CA ALA A 48 -9.20 5.15 -6.09
C ALA A 48 -9.51 3.66 -6.27
N LEU A 49 -10.28 3.06 -5.36
CA LEU A 49 -10.68 1.65 -5.38
C LEU A 49 -12.19 1.45 -5.61
N THR A 50 -12.91 2.47 -6.07
CA THR A 50 -14.35 2.32 -6.37
C THR A 50 -14.58 1.22 -7.40
N GLY A 51 -15.44 0.26 -7.06
CA GLY A 51 -15.73 -0.92 -7.90
C GLY A 51 -14.75 -2.09 -7.71
N ALA A 52 -13.74 -1.97 -6.85
CA ALA A 52 -12.82 -3.05 -6.52
C ALA A 52 -13.15 -3.69 -5.15
N THR A 53 -13.03 -5.01 -5.07
CA THR A 53 -13.07 -5.75 -3.79
C THR A 53 -11.64 -6.06 -3.35
N VAL A 54 -11.30 -5.71 -2.10
CA VAL A 54 -10.01 -6.04 -1.49
C VAL A 54 -10.21 -7.16 -0.46
N ALA A 55 -9.48 -8.26 -0.60
CA ALA A 55 -9.51 -9.38 0.33
C ALA A 55 -8.26 -9.36 1.22
N ASN A 56 -8.45 -9.29 2.54
CA ASN A 56 -7.38 -9.41 3.52
C ASN A 56 -7.34 -10.85 4.06
N LEU A 57 -6.24 -11.57 3.82
CA LEU A 57 -6.04 -12.93 4.28
C LEU A 57 -4.98 -12.96 5.39
N PHE A 58 -5.32 -13.58 6.51
CA PHE A 58 -4.45 -13.75 7.67
C PHE A 58 -4.45 -15.21 8.12
N THR A 59 -3.28 -15.84 8.20
CA THR A 59 -3.12 -17.19 8.78
C THR A 59 -3.03 -17.14 10.30
N GLU A 60 -2.40 -16.08 10.83
CA GLU A 60 -2.41 -15.75 12.26
C GLU A 60 -3.09 -14.39 12.52
N PRO A 61 -3.71 -14.19 13.70
CA PRO A 61 -4.31 -12.90 14.05
C PRO A 61 -3.30 -11.73 14.03
N SER A 62 -3.62 -10.67 13.29
CA SER A 62 -2.89 -9.39 13.32
C SER A 62 -3.84 -8.19 13.36
N THR A 63 -4.19 -7.76 14.57
CA THR A 63 -5.18 -6.69 14.79
C THR A 63 -4.71 -5.36 14.21
N ARG A 64 -3.43 -4.99 14.40
CA ARG A 64 -2.90 -3.71 13.92
C ARG A 64 -2.90 -3.63 12.40
N THR A 65 -2.56 -4.71 11.71
CA THR A 65 -2.55 -4.72 10.23
C THR A 65 -3.97 -4.77 9.66
N ARG A 66 -4.92 -5.45 10.32
CA ARG A 66 -6.30 -5.57 9.85
C ARG A 66 -7.06 -4.25 9.85
N VAL A 67 -6.77 -3.36 10.81
CA VAL A 67 -7.48 -2.08 10.96
C VAL A 67 -6.85 -0.91 10.21
N SER A 68 -5.65 -1.11 9.66
CA SER A 68 -4.93 -0.12 8.86
C SER A 68 -5.53 0.09 7.47
#